data_AF-A0A2T2V9B7-F1
#
_entry.id   AF-A0A2T2V9B7-F1
#
_cell.length_a   1.000
_cell.length_b   1.000
_cell.length_c   1.000
_cell.angle_alpha   90.00
_cell.angle_beta   90.00
_cell.angle_gamma   90.00
#
_symmetry.space_group_name_H-M   'P 1'
#
loop_
_entity.id
_entity.type
_entity.pdbx_description
1 polymer ?
#
loop_
_entity_poly.entity_id
_entity_poly.type
_entity_poly.pdbx_seq_one_letter_code
_entity_poly.pdbx_strand_id
1 'polypeptide(L)'
;MAALLFDWEDAGENRAVASVETERVAPQAVRAAVEEGTLPVGESTLFTNYTVYGSGAVRVESRTEREGEEPPPIVPLMGMQMVIPSTFQVTRYGRSPQETHADRKTGAAVGRYTADVDSFVTPYRPFLIRSR
;
A
#
# COMPACT_ATOMS: atom_id res chain seq x y z
N MET A 1 10.15 9.80 -18.16
CA MET A 1 9.90 9.27 -16.80
C MET A 1 8.43 9.34 -16.42
N ALA A 2 7.74 10.48 -16.58
CA ALA A 2 6.29 10.57 -16.35
C ALA A 2 5.45 9.55 -17.17
N ALA A 3 5.81 9.33 -18.44
CA ALA A 3 5.14 8.35 -19.29
C ALA A 3 5.28 6.87 -18.84
N LEU A 4 6.20 6.55 -17.91
CA LEU A 4 6.43 5.18 -17.44
C LEU A 4 5.62 4.82 -16.18
N LEU A 5 5.00 5.81 -15.54
CA LEU A 5 4.24 5.64 -14.29
C LEU A 5 2.74 5.88 -14.47
N PHE A 6 2.33 6.38 -15.65
CA PHE A 6 0.95 6.74 -15.93
C PHE A 6 0.00 5.55 -15.72
N ASP A 7 0.40 4.36 -16.15
CA ASP A 7 -0.41 3.14 -15.99
C ASP A 7 -0.66 2.77 -14.51
N TRP A 8 0.21 3.22 -13.59
CA TRP A 8 0.08 2.97 -12.16
C TRP A 8 -0.74 4.03 -11.42
N GLU A 9 -0.90 5.23 -11.99
CA GLU A 9 -1.51 6.38 -11.31
C GLU A 9 -2.95 6.05 -10.88
N ASP A 10 -3.75 5.54 -11.82
CA ASP A 10 -5.15 5.22 -11.58
C ASP A 10 -5.40 3.72 -11.35
N ALA A 11 -4.36 2.88 -11.37
CA ALA A 11 -4.50 1.42 -11.24
C ALA A 11 -5.20 1.01 -9.93
N GLY A 12 -4.88 1.69 -8.83
CA GLY A 12 -5.52 1.45 -7.55
C GLY A 12 -6.97 1.92 -7.51
N GLU A 13 -7.29 3.07 -8.10
CA GLU A 13 -8.63 3.66 -8.08
C GLU A 13 -9.61 2.93 -9.01
N ASN A 14 -9.14 2.55 -10.20
CA ASN A 14 -9.95 1.92 -11.24
C ASN A 14 -10.04 0.40 -11.11
N ARG A 15 -9.48 -0.21 -10.05
CA ARG A 15 -9.56 -1.66 -9.84
C ARG A 15 -11.01 -2.10 -9.65
N ALA A 16 -11.40 -3.18 -10.32
CA ALA A 16 -12.71 -3.81 -10.15
C ALA A 16 -12.58 -5.05 -9.27
N VAL A 17 -13.59 -5.38 -8.47
CA VAL A 17 -13.64 -6.68 -7.79
C VAL A 17 -14.25 -7.71 -8.74
N ALA A 18 -13.51 -8.76 -9.05
CA ALA A 18 -13.98 -9.84 -9.92
C ALA A 18 -14.76 -10.89 -9.12
N SER A 19 -14.26 -11.27 -7.95
CA SER A 19 -14.92 -12.26 -7.09
C SER A 19 -14.62 -12.02 -5.62
N VAL A 20 -15.54 -12.47 -4.77
CA VAL A 20 -15.36 -12.56 -3.32
C VAL A 20 -15.89 -13.90 -2.87
N GLU A 21 -15.00 -14.73 -2.34
CA GLU A 21 -15.34 -16.03 -1.78
C GLU A 21 -15.07 -16.04 -0.28
N THR A 22 -15.95 -16.67 0.49
CA THR A 22 -15.76 -16.81 1.93
C THR A 22 -15.76 -18.27 2.32
N GLU A 23 -14.81 -18.64 3.16
CA GLU A 23 -14.66 -20.01 3.62
C GLU A 23 -14.20 -20.06 5.08
N ARG A 24 -14.65 -21.10 5.79
CA ARG A 24 -14.18 -21.36 7.14
C ARG A 24 -12.91 -22.22 7.07
N VAL A 25 -11.75 -21.58 7.18
CA VAL A 25 -10.44 -22.26 7.08
C VAL A 25 -10.05 -23.00 8.37
N ALA A 26 -10.67 -22.67 9.50
CA ALA A 26 -10.51 -23.39 10.77
C ALA A 26 -11.73 -23.17 11.69
N PRO A 27 -11.89 -23.92 12.80
CA PRO A 27 -13.03 -23.74 13.71
C PRO A 27 -13.25 -22.30 14.18
N GLN A 28 -12.19 -21.52 14.34
CA GLN A 28 -12.24 -20.11 14.74
C GLN A 28 -11.52 -19.22 13.74
N ALA A 29 -11.60 -19.52 12.45
CA ALA A 29 -11.08 -18.63 11.41
C ALA A 29 -11.93 -18.69 10.14
N VAL A 30 -12.24 -17.51 9.61
CA VAL A 30 -12.92 -17.32 8.33
C VAL A 30 -12.02 -16.51 7.42
N ARG A 31 -11.84 -16.97 6.18
CA ARG A 31 -11.11 -16.26 5.14
C ARG A 31 -12.11 -15.70 4.13
N ALA A 32 -11.97 -14.42 3.82
CA ALA A 32 -12.55 -13.81 2.63
C ALA A 32 -11.43 -13.66 1.60
N ALA A 33 -11.52 -14.43 0.51
CA ALA A 33 -10.63 -14.33 -0.63
C ALA A 33 -11.24 -13.38 -1.66
N VAL A 34 -10.53 -12.29 -1.95
CA VAL A 34 -10.95 -11.28 -2.91
C VAL A 34 -10.04 -11.36 -4.12
N GLU A 35 -10.61 -11.64 -5.28
CA GLU A 35 -9.96 -11.43 -6.56
C GLU A 35 -10.31 -10.02 -7.03
N GLU A 36 -9.33 -9.14 -6.92
CA GLU A 36 -9.39 -7.81 -7.49
C GLU A 36 -8.95 -7.97 -8.95
N GLY A 37 -9.92 -7.76 -9.84
CA GLY A 37 -9.79 -7.94 -11.28
C GLY A 37 -8.66 -7.12 -11.88
N THR A 38 -8.57 -7.17 -13.20
CA THR A 38 -7.39 -6.73 -13.93
C THR A 38 -7.04 -5.26 -13.66
N LEU A 39 -5.83 -5.03 -13.15
CA LEU A 39 -5.22 -3.70 -13.09
C LEU A 39 -4.85 -3.27 -14.52
N PRO A 40 -4.92 -1.96 -14.86
CA PRO A 40 -4.52 -1.44 -16.18
C PRO A 40 -3.01 -1.51 -16.46
N VAL A 41 -2.30 -2.37 -15.72
CA VAL A 41 -0.87 -2.60 -15.74
C VAL A 41 -0.65 -4.04 -16.18
N GLY A 42 -0.25 -4.25 -17.45
CA GLY A 42 0.14 -5.56 -17.95
C GLY A 42 -0.90 -6.67 -17.74
N GLU A 43 -2.20 -6.35 -17.71
CA GLU A 43 -3.25 -7.33 -17.39
C GLU A 43 -3.01 -8.09 -16.06
N SER A 44 -2.40 -7.42 -15.07
CA SER A 44 -2.13 -7.99 -13.73
C SER A 44 -3.42 -8.20 -12.94
N THR A 45 -3.50 -9.28 -12.16
CA THR A 45 -4.58 -9.53 -11.21
C THR A 45 -4.07 -9.35 -9.79
N LEU A 46 -4.82 -8.63 -8.97
CA LEU A 46 -4.51 -8.43 -7.55
C LEU A 46 -5.39 -9.38 -6.73
N PHE A 47 -4.81 -10.09 -5.78
CA PHE A 47 -5.58 -10.90 -4.84
C PHE A 47 -5.35 -10.38 -3.43
N THR A 48 -6.44 -10.24 -2.67
CA THR A 48 -6.40 -9.81 -1.28
C THR A 48 -7.17 -10.80 -0.42
N ASN A 49 -6.49 -11.45 0.51
CA ASN A 49 -7.09 -12.38 1.46
C ASN A 49 -7.17 -11.74 2.84
N TYR A 50 -8.38 -11.70 3.40
CA TYR A 50 -8.62 -11.29 4.77
C TYR A 50 -8.98 -12.53 5.60
N THR A 51 -8.11 -12.93 6.52
CA THR A 51 -8.40 -14.01 7.47
C THR A 51 -8.71 -13.42 8.84
N VAL A 52 -9.95 -13.56 9.28
CA VAL A 52 -10.44 -13.12 10.60
C VAL A 52 -10.39 -14.31 11.55
N TYR A 53 -9.66 -14.17 12.64
CA TYR A 53 -9.54 -15.18 13.69
C TYR A 53 -10.51 -14.91 14.84
N GLY A 54 -10.84 -15.96 15.60
CA GLY A 54 -11.70 -15.84 16.79
C GLY A 54 -11.11 -14.96 17.91
N SER A 55 -9.82 -14.62 17.85
CA SER A 55 -9.19 -13.63 18.72
C SER A 55 -9.50 -12.18 18.35
N GLY A 56 -10.14 -11.94 17.20
CA GLY A 56 -10.33 -10.61 16.61
C GLY A 56 -9.15 -10.13 15.75
N ALA A 57 -8.05 -10.88 15.69
CA ALA A 57 -6.95 -10.58 14.77
C ALA A 57 -7.41 -10.75 13.31
N VAL A 58 -6.95 -9.84 12.44
CA VAL A 58 -7.17 -9.92 11.00
C VAL A 58 -5.81 -10.00 10.32
N ARG A 59 -5.57 -11.10 9.62
CA ARG A 59 -4.41 -11.25 8.73
C ARG A 59 -4.82 -10.81 7.34
N VAL A 60 -4.06 -9.89 6.77
CA VAL A 60 -4.26 -9.39 5.41
C VAL A 60 -3.07 -9.81 4.57
N GLU A 61 -3.34 -10.53 3.49
CA GLU A 61 -2.33 -10.98 2.53
C GLU A 61 -2.70 -10.43 1.17
N SER A 62 -1.76 -9.74 0.53
CA SER A 62 -1.93 -9.22 -0.81
C SER A 62 -0.86 -9.82 -1.72
N ARG A 63 -1.27 -10.26 -2.91
CA ARG A 63 -0.39 -10.80 -3.95
C ARG A 63 -0.85 -10.28 -5.31
N THR A 64 0.08 -10.01 -6.20
CA THR A 64 -0.21 -9.66 -7.59
C THR A 64 0.29 -10.79 -8.47
N GLU A 65 -0.54 -11.28 -9.38
CA GLU A 65 -0.17 -12.29 -10.37
C GLU A 65 -0.38 -11.74 -11.77
N ARG A 66 0.45 -12.19 -12.73
CA ARG A 66 0.60 -11.65 -14.10
C ARG A 66 1.16 -10.23 -14.16
N GLU A 67 2.00 -10.05 -15.17
CA GLU A 67 2.72 -8.83 -15.49
C GLU A 67 2.83 -8.76 -17.03
N GLY A 68 1.77 -9.16 -17.74
CA GLY A 68 1.68 -9.10 -19.21
C GLY A 68 2.79 -9.83 -19.96
N GLU A 69 2.83 -9.64 -21.28
CA GLU A 69 4.04 -9.95 -22.08
C GLU A 69 5.08 -8.82 -21.96
N GLU A 70 4.63 -7.61 -21.60
CA GLU A 70 5.46 -6.44 -21.34
C GLU A 70 5.00 -5.75 -20.03
N PRO A 71 5.54 -6.11 -18.87
CA PRO A 71 5.24 -5.40 -17.63
C PRO A 71 5.80 -3.98 -17.66
N PRO A 72 5.18 -3.02 -16.95
CA PRO A 72 5.82 -1.74 -16.75
C PRO A 72 7.20 -1.93 -16.12
N PRO A 73 8.20 -1.15 -16.53
CA PRO A 73 9.59 -1.37 -16.11
C PRO A 73 9.82 -1.13 -14.61
N ILE A 74 8.84 -0.59 -13.89
CA ILE A 74 8.93 -0.28 -12.47
C ILE A 74 7.55 -0.37 -11.81
N VAL A 75 7.51 -0.93 -10.60
CA VAL A 75 6.39 -0.82 -9.67
C VAL A 75 6.73 0.29 -8.67
N PRO A 76 6.06 1.45 -8.68
CA PRO A 76 6.46 2.60 -7.86
C PRO A 76 6.21 2.38 -6.36
N LEU A 77 5.03 1.89 -6.00
CA LEU A 77 4.64 1.55 -4.65
C LEU A 77 3.57 0.47 -4.71
N MET A 78 3.73 -0.59 -3.93
CA MET A 78 2.71 -1.62 -3.72
C MET A 78 2.35 -1.67 -2.24
N GLY A 79 1.07 -1.57 -1.92
CA GLY A 79 0.60 -1.53 -0.55
C GLY A 79 -0.90 -1.30 -0.45
N MET A 80 -1.37 -1.05 0.77
CA MET A 80 -2.77 -0.82 1.06
C MET A 80 -2.96 0.58 1.65
N GLN A 81 -4.10 1.19 1.33
CA GLN A 81 -4.49 2.48 1.86
C GLN A 81 -5.86 2.39 2.52
N MET A 82 -6.00 3.04 3.67
CA MET A 82 -7.27 3.24 4.34
C MET A 82 -7.30 4.63 4.98
N VAL A 83 -8.50 5.16 5.19
CA VAL A 83 -8.71 6.42 5.91
C VAL A 83 -9.27 6.10 7.29
N ILE A 84 -8.69 6.70 8.32
CA ILE A 84 -9.14 6.62 9.71
C ILE A 84 -9.39 8.04 10.25
N PRO A 85 -10.15 8.20 11.35
CA PRO A 85 -10.33 9.50 11.99
C PRO A 85 -9.00 10.19 12.32
N SER A 86 -8.96 11.53 12.30
CA SER A 86 -7.73 12.30 12.56
C SER A 86 -7.33 12.40 14.04
N THR A 87 -8.07 11.75 14.94
CA THR A 87 -7.90 11.87 16.40
C THR A 87 -6.80 10.98 16.98
N PHE A 88 -6.09 10.21 16.16
CA PHE A 88 -5.09 9.25 16.62
C PHE A 88 -3.67 9.85 16.65
N GLN A 89 -2.86 9.38 17.59
CA GLN A 89 -1.41 9.57 17.58
C GLN A 89 -0.71 8.33 17.02
N VAL A 90 0.49 8.50 16.46
CA VAL A 90 1.25 7.40 15.88
C VAL A 90 2.41 7.03 16.80
N THR A 91 2.43 5.77 17.24
CA THR A 91 3.61 5.15 17.86
C THR A 91 4.16 4.07 16.94
N ARG A 92 5.44 4.14 16.57
CA ARG A 92 6.08 3.11 15.73
C ARG A 92 7.43 2.68 16.28
N TYR A 93 7.77 1.42 16.04
CA TYR A 93 9.11 0.89 16.24
C TYR A 93 9.80 0.74 14.89
N GLY A 94 10.90 1.46 14.68
CA GLY A 94 11.58 1.50 13.39
C GLY A 94 12.51 2.71 13.26
N ARG A 95 12.81 3.11 12.02
CA ARG A 95 13.62 4.31 11.74
C ARG A 95 12.77 5.57 11.84
N SER A 96 13.21 6.51 12.67
CA SER A 96 12.57 7.80 12.96
C SER A 96 13.59 8.69 13.69
N PRO A 97 13.28 9.96 14.04
CA PRO A 97 12.01 10.69 13.86
C PRO A 97 11.71 11.11 12.41
N GLN A 98 12.73 11.43 11.63
CA GLN A 98 12.60 11.99 10.28
C GLN A 98 12.19 10.96 9.21
N GLU A 99 11.71 11.47 8.07
CA GLU A 99 11.40 10.70 6.86
C GLU A 99 12.62 9.93 6.33
N THR A 100 12.40 8.68 5.93
CA THR A 100 13.43 7.81 5.33
C THR A 100 12.89 7.09 4.11
N HIS A 101 13.75 6.87 3.11
CA HIS A 101 13.46 6.05 1.93
C HIS A 101 14.44 4.88 1.83
N ALA A 102 14.19 3.95 0.91
CA ALA A 102 15.00 2.73 0.76
C ALA A 102 16.50 3.03 0.53
N ASP A 103 16.78 4.09 -0.20
CA ASP A 103 18.08 4.65 -0.58
C ASP A 103 18.60 5.73 0.39
N ARG A 104 17.74 6.32 1.23
CA ARG A 104 18.07 7.37 2.20
C ARG A 104 17.53 7.06 3.60
N LYS A 105 18.28 6.29 4.39
CA LYS A 105 17.85 5.84 5.73
C LYS A 105 18.92 5.80 6.83
N THR A 106 20.19 5.99 6.50
CA THR A 106 21.32 5.79 7.45
C THR A 106 21.38 6.86 8.55
N GLY A 107 20.80 8.04 8.33
CA GLY A 107 20.75 9.12 9.32
C GLY A 107 19.68 8.95 10.41
N ALA A 108 18.80 7.96 10.31
CA ALA A 108 17.71 7.73 11.27
C ALA A 108 17.97 6.51 12.15
N ALA A 109 17.90 6.69 13.47
CA ALA A 109 18.12 5.63 14.44
C ALA A 109 16.90 4.71 14.54
N VAL A 110 17.14 3.43 14.84
CA VAL A 110 16.08 2.45 15.14
C VAL A 110 15.65 2.61 16.60
N GLY A 111 14.35 2.78 16.84
CA GLY A 111 13.82 2.95 18.19
C GLY A 111 12.29 3.03 18.19
N ARG A 112 11.71 3.24 19.37
CA ARG A 112 10.28 3.51 19.54
C ARG A 112 10.05 5.02 19.58
N TYR A 113 9.22 5.53 18.69
CA TYR A 113 8.92 6.95 18.56
C TYR A 113 7.41 7.18 18.59
N THR A 114 6.98 8.27 19.22
CA THR A 114 5.58 8.69 19.30
C THR A 114 5.48 10.14 18.85
N ALA A 115 4.56 10.44 17.94
CA ALA A 115 4.30 11.81 17.46
C ALA A 115 2.87 11.96 16.94
N ASP A 116 2.44 13.21 16.79
CA ASP A 116 1.18 13.55 16.11
C ASP A 116 1.28 13.29 14.61
N VAL A 117 0.14 13.03 13.96
CA VAL A 117 0.07 12.72 12.51
C VAL A 117 0.74 13.81 11.67
N ASP A 118 0.53 15.09 12.01
CA ASP A 118 1.08 16.24 11.29
C ASP A 118 2.62 16.27 11.29
N SER A 119 3.27 15.61 12.25
CA SER A 119 4.74 15.54 12.32
C SER A 119 5.35 14.60 11.27
N PHE A 120 4.55 13.78 10.59
CA PHE A 120 5.03 12.83 9.57
C PHE A 120 5.04 13.42 8.15
N VAL A 121 4.57 14.66 7.98
CA VAL A 121 4.56 15.35 6.68
C VAL A 121 5.75 16.29 6.58
N THR A 122 6.65 16.04 5.64
CA THR A 122 7.76 16.95 5.31
C THR A 122 7.26 18.03 4.33
N PRO A 123 7.26 19.33 4.67
CA PRO A 123 6.79 20.38 3.77
C PRO A 123 7.83 20.69 2.69
N TYR A 124 7.79 19.97 1.58
CA TYR A 124 8.61 20.28 0.41
C TYR A 124 8.05 21.52 -0.31
N ARG A 125 8.94 22.47 -0.68
CA ARG A 125 8.53 23.60 -1.51
C ARG A 125 8.26 23.10 -2.94
N PRO A 126 7.11 23.42 -3.54
CA PRO A 126 6.89 23.13 -4.96
C PRO A 126 7.95 23.84 -5.79
N PHE A 127 8.59 23.12 -6.70
CA PHE A 127 9.41 23.75 -7.73
C PHE A 127 8.48 24.56 -8.65
N LEU A 128 8.57 25.89 -8.61
CA LEU A 128 8.03 26.74 -9.66
C LEU A 128 8.84 26.46 -10.93
N ILE A 129 8.37 25.52 -11.76
CA ILE A 129 8.80 25.44 -13.15
C ILE A 129 8.25 26.69 -13.82
N ARG A 130 9.05 27.77 -13.87
CA ARG A 130 8.78 28.88 -14.78
C ARG A 130 8.92 28.31 -16.18
N SER A 131 7.80 28.06 -16.86
CA SER A 131 7.80 27.88 -18.31
C SER A 131 8.48 29.11 -18.92
N ARG A 132 9.61 28.92 -19.58
CA ARG A 132 10.10 29.87 -20.57
C ARG A 132 9.46 29.54 -21.91
#